data_AF-A0AA39YT45-F1
#
_entry.id   AF-A0AA39YT45-F1
#
_cell.length_a   1.000
_cell.length_b   1.000
_cell.length_c   1.000
_cell.angle_alpha   90.00
_cell.angle_beta   90.00
_cell.angle_gamma   90.00
#
_symmetry.space_group_name_H-M   'P 1'
#
loop_
_entity.id
_entity.type
_entity.pdbx_description
1 polymer ?
#
loop_
_entity_poly.entity_id
_entity_poly.type
_entity_poly.pdbx_seq_one_letter_code
_entity_poly.pdbx_strand_id
1 'polypeptide(L)'
;MDCGVVLENGAVSEARDVRMVFEKLEDTSDISTYLVLVPQHAKSEVRLHRIVHCDIFNDIEHSVRSMQAVTIQFRGCEIKDVKFVDDNTFMVLLRRDDSSYLLSLPYSSYATEQTPSTLHHSSEPMFQPASAHSLPDGIPLPDDSRQIWDLDTPDCWAPFVKHAFPSSERFTPIKIDANGRKDRRVVCVLGDDLKHYKIYDLDYDSGKEGEGDTTVDTIMSG
;
A
#
# COMPACT_ATOMS: atom_id res chain seq x y z
N MET A 1 22.09 16.43 -5.69
CA MET A 1 21.24 15.67 -4.73
C MET A 1 22.13 14.54 -4.31
N ASP A 2 22.75 14.68 -3.15
CA ASP A 2 23.98 13.94 -2.83
C ASP A 2 23.69 12.81 -1.83
N CYS A 3 22.41 12.58 -1.52
CA CYS A 3 21.94 11.50 -0.66
C CYS A 3 20.54 11.06 -1.08
N GLY A 4 20.31 9.75 -1.07
CA GLY A 4 19.03 9.10 -1.34
C GLY A 4 19.24 7.65 -1.74
N VAL A 5 18.16 6.86 -1.74
CA VAL A 5 18.18 5.45 -2.15
C VAL A 5 17.32 5.27 -3.38
N VAL A 6 17.82 4.55 -4.36
CA VAL A 6 17.11 4.18 -5.58
C VAL A 6 16.31 2.91 -5.32
N LEU A 7 14.98 3.00 -5.43
CA LEU A 7 14.06 1.89 -5.14
C LEU A 7 13.46 1.27 -6.40
N GLU A 8 13.30 2.05 -7.45
CA GLU A 8 12.68 1.63 -8.70
C GLU A 8 13.36 2.27 -9.91
N ASN A 9 13.30 1.57 -11.05
CA ASN A 9 13.67 2.12 -12.34
C ASN A 9 12.43 2.64 -13.08
N GLY A 10 12.60 3.77 -13.77
CA GLY A 10 11.56 4.34 -14.62
C GLY A 10 10.53 5.18 -13.88
N ALA A 11 9.44 5.51 -14.59
CA ALA A 11 8.43 6.42 -14.08
C ALA A 11 7.39 5.69 -13.22
N VAL A 12 7.06 6.30 -12.08
CA VAL A 12 6.02 5.86 -11.15
C VAL A 12 4.73 6.64 -11.41
N SER A 13 3.58 6.01 -11.20
CA SER A 13 2.30 6.70 -11.31
C SER A 13 2.03 7.59 -10.08
N GLU A 14 0.93 8.34 -10.10
CA GLU A 14 0.46 9.11 -8.94
C GLU A 14 -0.08 8.21 -7.81
N ALA A 15 -0.40 6.95 -8.10
CA ALA A 15 -0.77 5.95 -7.09
C ALA A 15 0.49 5.50 -6.34
N ARG A 16 0.80 6.25 -5.28
CA ARG A 16 1.93 6.00 -4.38
C ARG A 16 1.66 6.58 -3.00
N ASP A 17 2.28 5.96 -2.00
CA ASP A 17 2.23 6.44 -0.63
C ASP A 17 3.45 5.96 0.17
N VAL A 18 3.73 6.65 1.28
CA VAL A 18 4.85 6.32 2.16
C VAL A 18 4.40 6.34 3.61
N ARG A 19 4.88 5.39 4.41
CA ARG A 19 4.62 5.33 5.84
C ARG A 19 5.85 4.89 6.59
N MET A 20 6.08 5.53 7.73
CA MET A 20 7.13 5.15 8.67
C MET A 20 6.47 4.53 9.90
N VAL A 21 6.96 3.36 10.32
CA VAL A 21 6.45 2.61 11.47
C VAL A 21 7.62 2.27 12.37
N PHE A 22 7.42 2.40 13.68
CA PHE A 22 8.38 1.92 14.66
C PHE A 22 8.19 0.41 14.87
N GLU A 23 9.21 -0.39 14.58
CA GLU A 23 9.16 -1.83 14.75
C GLU A 23 10.10 -2.25 15.88
N LYS A 24 9.56 -2.94 16.88
CA LYS A 24 10.40 -3.54 17.92
C LYS A 24 11.04 -4.81 17.38
N LEU A 25 12.11 -4.66 16.61
CA LEU A 25 12.95 -5.75 16.12
C LEU A 25 14.05 -6.00 17.15
N GLU A 26 14.06 -7.18 17.79
CA GLU A 26 15.19 -7.71 18.57
C GLU A 26 15.90 -6.68 19.49
N ASP A 27 15.16 -6.04 20.40
CA ASP A 27 15.64 -5.05 21.37
C ASP A 27 16.31 -3.78 20.79
N THR A 28 16.20 -3.55 19.48
CA THR A 28 16.66 -2.32 18.81
C THR A 28 15.53 -1.31 18.62
N SER A 29 15.88 -0.02 18.60
CA SER A 29 14.98 1.09 18.27
C SER A 29 14.89 1.32 16.75
N ASP A 30 14.80 0.24 15.99
CA ASP A 30 14.77 0.32 14.54
C ASP A 30 13.43 0.88 14.03
N ILE A 31 13.52 1.56 12.90
CA ILE A 31 12.40 2.20 12.22
C ILE A 31 12.31 1.60 10.82
N SER A 32 11.08 1.27 10.42
CA SER A 32 10.81 0.77 9.08
C SER A 32 10.07 1.82 8.27
N THR A 33 10.66 2.18 7.13
CA THR A 33 10.01 3.00 6.11
C THR A 33 9.44 2.09 5.03
N TYR A 34 8.13 2.16 4.86
CA TYR A 34 7.37 1.47 3.82
C TYR A 34 7.02 2.43 2.70
N LEU A 35 7.22 2.00 1.46
CA LEU A 35 6.79 2.70 0.26
C LEU A 35 5.91 1.77 -0.55
N VAL A 36 4.74 2.26 -0.96
CA VAL A 36 3.87 1.56 -1.90
C VAL A 36 3.74 2.42 -3.17
N LEU A 37 3.84 1.81 -4.34
CA LEU A 37 3.70 2.51 -5.62
C LEU A 37 3.20 1.60 -6.72
N VAL A 38 2.69 2.21 -7.79
CA VAL A 38 2.33 1.53 -9.04
C VAL A 38 3.21 2.04 -10.17
N PRO A 39 4.01 1.18 -10.84
CA PRO A 39 4.82 1.58 -12.00
C PRO A 39 3.95 2.02 -13.18
N GLN A 40 4.35 3.04 -13.93
CA GLN A 40 3.54 3.53 -15.06
C GLN A 40 3.36 2.49 -16.18
N HIS A 41 4.34 1.61 -16.35
CA HIS A 41 4.33 0.55 -17.38
C HIS A 41 3.63 -0.74 -16.92
N ALA A 42 3.33 -0.88 -15.63
CA ALA A 42 2.76 -2.08 -15.03
C ALA A 42 1.57 -1.72 -14.12
N LYS A 43 0.49 -1.20 -14.73
CA LYS A 43 -0.68 -0.70 -14.00
C LYS A 43 -1.47 -1.75 -13.20
N SER A 44 -1.17 -3.02 -13.41
CA SER A 44 -1.74 -4.16 -12.68
C SER A 44 -0.85 -4.63 -11.52
N GLU A 45 0.24 -3.92 -11.22
CA GLU A 45 1.21 -4.30 -10.19
C GLU A 45 1.38 -3.20 -9.13
N VAL A 46 1.36 -3.61 -7.87
CA VAL A 46 1.79 -2.78 -6.74
C VAL A 46 3.20 -3.21 -6.34
N ARG A 47 4.12 -2.25 -6.18
CA ARG A 47 5.45 -2.47 -5.58
C ARG A 47 5.42 -1.97 -4.15
N LEU A 48 5.74 -2.85 -3.22
CA LEU A 48 5.88 -2.54 -1.80
C LEU A 48 7.36 -2.69 -1.42
N HIS A 49 7.97 -1.60 -0.96
CA HIS A 49 9.34 -1.60 -0.43
C HIS A 49 9.30 -1.42 1.08
N ARG A 50 10.21 -2.10 1.77
CA ARG A 50 10.49 -1.90 3.19
C ARG A 50 11.97 -1.61 3.36
N ILE A 51 12.28 -0.52 4.04
CA ILE A 51 13.65 -0.12 4.41
C ILE A 51 13.71 -0.10 5.92
N VAL A 52 14.50 -1.00 6.51
CA VAL A 52 14.78 -1.00 7.95
C VAL A 52 16.04 -0.19 8.18
N HIS A 53 15.97 0.76 9.11
CA HIS A 53 17.10 1.59 9.48
C HIS A 53 17.08 1.89 10.98
N CYS A 54 18.24 2.23 11.53
CA CYS A 54 18.30 2.69 12.92
C CYS A 54 17.62 4.07 13.08
N ASP A 55 17.43 4.47 14.33
CA ASP A 55 16.88 5.78 14.72
C ASP A 55 17.86 6.95 14.53
N ILE A 56 19.14 6.66 14.25
CA ILE A 56 20.19 7.66 14.02
C ILE A 56 20.63 7.63 12.54
N PHE A 57 20.26 8.68 11.79
CA PHE A 57 20.56 8.82 10.37
C PHE A 57 21.80 9.67 10.12
N ASN A 58 22.98 9.05 10.14
CA ASN A 58 24.23 9.76 9.84
C ASN A 58 24.60 9.63 8.36
N ASP A 59 24.42 8.43 7.80
CA ASP A 59 24.68 8.12 6.40
C ASP A 59 23.92 6.83 6.00
N ILE A 60 23.72 6.62 4.70
CA ILE A 60 22.92 5.49 4.21
C ILE A 60 23.60 4.14 4.50
N GLU A 61 24.92 4.09 4.41
CA GLU A 61 25.69 2.85 4.52
C GLU A 61 25.61 2.26 5.94
N HIS A 62 25.59 3.10 6.96
CA HIS A 62 25.58 2.68 8.37
C HIS A 62 24.18 2.71 8.97
N SER A 63 23.27 3.53 8.43
CA SER A 63 21.91 3.65 8.97
C SER A 63 20.94 2.62 8.38
N VAL A 64 21.06 2.23 7.11
CA VAL A 64 20.18 1.22 6.50
C VAL A 64 20.68 -0.18 6.82
N ARG A 65 19.83 -0.95 7.51
CA ARG A 65 20.13 -2.33 7.91
C ARG A 65 19.64 -3.35 6.91
N SER A 66 18.45 -3.13 6.35
CA SER A 66 17.90 -4.02 5.34
C SER A 66 16.94 -3.32 4.39
N MET A 67 16.82 -3.88 3.19
CA MET A 67 15.87 -3.46 2.16
C MET A 67 15.18 -4.69 1.60
N GLN A 68 13.86 -4.62 1.47
CA GLN A 68 13.02 -5.69 0.93
C GLN A 68 12.04 -5.11 -0.09
N ALA A 69 11.71 -5.90 -1.10
CA ALA A 69 10.76 -5.51 -2.13
C ALA A 69 9.80 -6.67 -2.45
N VAL A 70 8.50 -6.34 -2.49
CA VAL A 70 7.42 -7.25 -2.85
C VAL A 70 6.66 -6.66 -4.04
N THR A 71 6.25 -7.53 -4.96
CA THR A 71 5.40 -7.21 -6.10
C THR A 71 4.07 -7.91 -5.90
N ILE A 72 2.99 -7.15 -5.88
CA ILE A 72 1.63 -7.69 -5.76
C ILE A 72 0.98 -7.59 -7.13
N GLN A 73 0.55 -8.72 -7.67
CA GLN A 73 0.03 -8.81 -9.03
C GLN A 73 -1.49 -8.95 -9.03
N PHE A 74 -2.16 -8.15 -9.86
CA PHE A 74 -3.61 -8.17 -10.08
C PHE A 74 -3.92 -8.26 -11.58
N ARG A 75 -3.51 -9.34 -12.26
CA ARG A 75 -3.72 -9.48 -13.70
C ARG A 75 -5.18 -9.24 -14.12
N GLY A 76 -5.34 -8.58 -15.27
CA GLY A 76 -6.66 -8.20 -15.80
C GLY A 76 -7.33 -7.06 -15.03
N CYS A 77 -6.62 -6.41 -14.12
CA CYS A 77 -7.10 -5.25 -13.38
C CYS A 77 -6.17 -4.03 -13.59
N GLU A 78 -6.70 -2.84 -13.33
CA GLU A 78 -5.95 -1.59 -13.31
C GLU A 78 -6.02 -1.00 -11.90
N ILE A 79 -4.87 -0.73 -11.29
CA ILE A 79 -4.78 -0.06 -10.00
C ILE A 79 -4.95 1.44 -10.21
N LYS A 80 -5.91 2.03 -9.49
CA LYS A 80 -6.24 3.45 -9.57
C LYS A 80 -5.55 4.27 -8.50
N ASP A 81 -5.47 3.74 -7.28
CA ASP A 81 -4.81 4.43 -6.18
C ASP A 81 -4.40 3.44 -5.08
N VAL A 82 -3.44 3.86 -4.25
CA VAL A 82 -2.94 3.12 -3.10
C VAL A 82 -2.70 4.06 -1.92
N LYS A 83 -3.11 3.66 -0.71
CA LYS A 83 -2.91 4.46 0.52
C LYS A 83 -2.67 3.62 1.75
N PHE A 84 -1.67 3.97 2.54
CA PHE A 84 -1.53 3.41 3.87
C PHE A 84 -2.66 3.92 4.76
N VAL A 85 -3.33 3.01 5.47
CA VAL A 85 -4.38 3.38 6.42
C VAL A 85 -3.77 3.50 7.80
N ASP A 86 -3.29 2.39 8.32
CA ASP A 86 -2.71 2.27 9.65
C ASP A 86 -1.35 1.56 9.58
N ASP A 87 -0.83 1.11 10.73
CA ASP A 87 0.48 0.46 10.83
C ASP A 87 0.49 -0.98 10.31
N ASN A 88 -0.67 -1.52 9.93
CA ASN A 88 -0.82 -2.92 9.54
C ASN A 88 -1.37 -3.10 8.13
N THR A 89 -2.12 -2.12 7.63
CA THR A 89 -2.86 -2.22 6.38
C THR A 89 -2.66 -1.01 5.47
N PHE A 90 -2.65 -1.28 4.17
CA PHE A 90 -2.82 -0.29 3.13
C PHE A 90 -3.99 -0.73 2.23
N MET A 91 -4.61 0.24 1.59
CA MET A 91 -5.74 0.02 0.70
C MET A 91 -5.34 0.19 -0.75
N VAL A 92 -5.95 -0.61 -1.60
CA VAL A 92 -5.78 -0.59 -3.06
C VAL A 92 -7.14 -0.35 -3.67
N LEU A 93 -7.26 0.70 -4.49
CA LEU A 93 -8.40 0.91 -5.34
C LEU A 93 -8.14 0.24 -6.70
N LEU A 94 -8.85 -0.85 -6.95
CA LEU A 94 -8.68 -1.72 -8.10
C LEU A 94 -9.84 -1.53 -9.08
N ARG A 95 -9.59 -1.56 -10.39
CA ARG A 95 -10.63 -1.59 -11.42
C ARG A 95 -10.50 -2.83 -12.28
N ARG A 96 -11.61 -3.52 -12.49
CA ARG A 96 -11.80 -4.63 -13.44
C ARG A 96 -12.94 -4.25 -14.39
N ASP A 97 -12.99 -4.84 -15.58
CA ASP A 97 -13.91 -4.49 -16.69
C ASP A 97 -15.33 -4.08 -16.28
N ASP A 98 -15.90 -4.75 -15.28
CA ASP A 98 -17.29 -4.64 -14.85
C ASP A 98 -17.49 -3.92 -13.50
N SER A 99 -16.44 -3.66 -12.74
CA SER A 99 -16.53 -3.15 -11.36
C SER A 99 -15.21 -2.56 -10.85
N SER A 100 -15.31 -1.66 -9.89
CA SER A 100 -14.14 -1.28 -9.08
C SER A 100 -14.24 -1.88 -7.68
N TYR A 101 -13.10 -2.09 -7.03
CA TYR A 101 -13.03 -2.73 -5.72
C TYR A 101 -12.09 -1.95 -4.83
N LEU A 102 -12.46 -1.86 -3.56
CA LEU A 102 -11.63 -1.31 -2.51
C LEU A 102 -11.11 -2.46 -1.65
N LEU A 103 -9.81 -2.72 -1.76
CA LEU A 103 -9.15 -3.82 -1.04
C LEU A 103 -8.38 -3.25 0.15
N SER A 104 -8.28 -4.02 1.23
CA SER A 104 -7.45 -3.74 2.40
C SER A 104 -6.43 -4.85 2.56
N LEU A 105 -5.18 -4.57 2.18
CA LEU A 105 -4.09 -5.53 2.21
C LEU A 105 -3.22 -5.32 3.44
N PRO A 106 -2.87 -6.39 4.16
CA PRO A 106 -1.89 -6.29 5.22
C PRO A 106 -0.47 -6.13 4.64
N TYR A 107 0.41 -5.42 5.37
CA TYR A 107 1.79 -5.21 4.92
C TYR A 107 2.86 -5.29 6.03
N SER A 108 2.46 -5.20 7.29
CA SER A 108 3.41 -5.26 8.41
C SER A 108 3.59 -6.69 8.90
N SER A 109 4.74 -6.96 9.52
CA SER A 109 5.05 -8.28 10.11
C SER A 109 4.04 -8.70 11.18
N TYR A 110 3.33 -7.73 11.79
CA TYR A 110 2.32 -7.93 12.82
C TYR A 110 1.00 -8.48 12.29
N ALA A 111 0.77 -8.46 10.98
CA ALA A 111 -0.40 -9.03 10.34
C ALA A 111 -0.15 -10.51 9.97
N THR A 112 -0.11 -11.37 11.00
CA THR A 112 0.46 -12.72 10.99
C THR A 112 -0.30 -13.82 10.24
N GLU A 113 -1.50 -13.57 9.70
CA GLU A 113 -2.32 -14.66 9.13
C GLU A 113 -2.57 -14.55 7.61
N GLN A 114 -2.30 -13.40 6.98
CA GLN A 114 -2.65 -13.19 5.56
C GLN A 114 -1.59 -12.42 4.76
N THR A 115 -0.43 -12.11 5.34
CA THR A 115 0.71 -11.57 4.59
C THR A 115 1.55 -12.70 4.00
N PRO A 116 2.22 -12.50 2.85
CA PRO A 116 3.25 -13.41 2.39
C PRO A 116 4.32 -13.57 3.46
N SER A 117 4.78 -14.80 3.68
CA SER A 117 5.56 -15.21 4.85
C SER A 117 6.90 -14.48 5.07
N THR A 118 7.31 -13.63 4.14
CA THR A 118 8.62 -12.95 4.09
C THR A 118 8.58 -11.49 4.50
N LEU A 119 7.38 -10.89 4.59
CA LEU A 119 7.21 -9.66 5.37
C LEU A 119 7.29 -9.95 6.88
N HIS A 120 7.20 -11.22 7.31
CA HIS A 120 7.44 -11.60 8.69
C HIS A 120 8.93 -11.68 8.98
N HIS A 121 9.42 -10.76 9.82
CA HIS A 121 10.61 -10.90 10.69
C HIS A 121 11.89 -11.52 10.10
N SER A 122 11.97 -11.64 8.78
CA SER A 122 13.12 -12.19 8.10
C SER A 122 14.14 -11.08 8.02
N SER A 123 14.99 -11.04 9.03
CA SER A 123 16.29 -10.38 9.02
C SER A 123 17.24 -11.13 8.06
N GLU A 124 16.76 -11.55 6.88
CA GLU A 124 17.66 -12.09 5.86
C GLU A 124 18.60 -10.95 5.47
N PRO A 125 19.92 -11.13 5.62
CA PRO A 125 20.89 -10.07 5.38
C PRO A 125 20.75 -9.58 3.93
N MET A 126 20.86 -8.27 3.73
CA MET A 126 20.93 -7.74 2.37
C MET A 126 22.05 -8.46 1.60
N PHE A 127 21.71 -9.00 0.43
CA PHE A 127 22.70 -9.62 -0.46
C PHE A 127 23.75 -8.61 -0.98
N GLN A 128 23.48 -7.30 -0.83
CA GLN A 128 24.32 -6.20 -1.28
C GLN A 128 24.40 -5.09 -0.22
N PRO A 129 25.48 -4.29 -0.16
CA PRO A 129 25.57 -3.17 0.77
C PRO A 129 24.57 -2.05 0.38
N ALA A 130 24.04 -1.31 1.36
CA ALA A 130 23.09 -0.22 1.10
C ALA A 130 23.66 0.90 0.20
N SER A 131 24.99 1.04 0.18
CA SER A 131 25.70 1.95 -0.74
C SER A 131 25.49 1.61 -2.22
N ALA A 132 25.23 0.35 -2.57
CA ALA A 132 24.95 -0.06 -3.96
C ALA A 132 23.63 0.52 -4.50
N HIS A 133 22.72 0.89 -3.59
CA HIS A 133 21.43 1.50 -3.93
C HIS A 133 21.44 3.01 -3.72
N SER A 134 22.55 3.60 -3.29
CA SER A 134 22.62 5.02 -2.94
C SER A 134 22.85 5.93 -4.14
N LEU A 135 22.19 7.08 -4.18
CA LEU A 135 22.44 8.12 -5.19
C LEU A 135 23.91 8.60 -5.15
N PRO A 136 24.46 9.08 -6.28
CA PRO A 136 23.79 9.28 -7.57
C PRO A 136 23.72 8.03 -8.46
N ASP A 137 24.60 7.05 -8.25
CA ASP A 137 24.80 5.91 -9.15
C ASP A 137 24.07 4.62 -8.69
N GLY A 138 23.19 4.76 -7.69
CA GLY A 138 22.47 3.66 -7.09
C GLY A 138 21.60 2.91 -8.09
N ILE A 139 21.56 1.59 -7.93
CA ILE A 139 20.74 0.69 -8.74
C ILE A 139 19.64 0.15 -7.83
N PRO A 140 18.37 0.07 -8.25
CA PRO A 140 17.33 -0.53 -7.42
C PRO A 140 17.56 -2.03 -7.21
N LEU A 141 16.82 -2.62 -6.27
CA LEU A 141 16.81 -4.07 -6.08
C LEU A 141 16.44 -4.77 -7.40
N PRO A 142 17.19 -5.81 -7.85
CA PRO A 142 16.87 -6.55 -9.06
C PRO A 142 15.47 -7.16 -8.99
N ASP A 143 14.76 -7.21 -10.12
CA ASP A 143 13.40 -7.77 -10.14
C ASP A 143 13.35 -9.24 -9.71
N ASP A 144 14.39 -10.02 -10.01
CA ASP A 144 14.50 -11.42 -9.60
C ASP A 144 14.66 -11.61 -8.08
N SER A 145 15.04 -10.56 -7.35
CA SER A 145 15.12 -10.58 -5.88
C SER A 145 13.79 -10.25 -5.21
N ARG A 146 12.80 -9.78 -5.99
CA ARG A 146 11.50 -9.39 -5.47
C ARG A 146 10.64 -10.61 -5.25
N GLN A 147 9.98 -10.64 -4.11
CA GLN A 147 8.92 -11.62 -3.92
C GLN A 147 7.68 -11.24 -4.72
N ILE A 148 7.00 -12.24 -5.25
CA ILE A 148 5.70 -12.08 -5.90
C ILE A 148 4.60 -12.54 -4.94
N TRP A 149 3.66 -11.65 -4.65
CA TRP A 149 2.38 -11.97 -4.06
C TRP A 149 1.33 -11.98 -5.17
N ASP A 150 1.00 -13.20 -5.61
CA ASP A 150 0.04 -13.41 -6.70
C ASP A 150 -1.39 -13.26 -6.18
N LEU A 151 -2.07 -12.20 -6.65
CA LEU A 151 -3.49 -11.92 -6.44
C LEU A 151 -4.19 -11.76 -7.80
N ASP A 152 -3.86 -12.62 -8.77
CA ASP A 152 -4.35 -12.48 -10.14
C ASP A 152 -5.83 -12.85 -10.32
N THR A 153 -6.37 -13.72 -9.46
CA THR A 153 -7.76 -14.20 -9.58
C THR A 153 -8.69 -13.59 -8.53
N PRO A 154 -9.97 -13.38 -8.85
CA PRO A 154 -10.97 -12.91 -7.88
C PRO A 154 -10.97 -13.67 -6.56
N ASP A 155 -10.81 -14.99 -6.61
CA ASP A 155 -10.80 -15.82 -5.41
C ASP A 155 -9.59 -15.52 -4.50
N CYS A 156 -8.45 -15.13 -5.08
CA CYS A 156 -7.25 -14.77 -4.32
C CYS A 156 -7.41 -13.44 -3.57
N TRP A 157 -8.06 -12.44 -4.17
CA TRP A 157 -8.20 -11.11 -3.55
C TRP A 157 -9.55 -10.83 -2.90
N ALA A 158 -10.56 -11.68 -3.12
CA ALA A 158 -11.88 -11.58 -2.48
C ALA A 158 -11.82 -11.43 -0.95
N PRO A 159 -10.94 -12.13 -0.21
CA PRO A 159 -10.82 -11.97 1.25
C PRO A 159 -10.44 -10.56 1.70
N PHE A 160 -9.80 -9.78 0.83
CA PHE A 160 -9.34 -8.43 1.13
C PHE A 160 -10.34 -7.34 0.73
N VAL A 161 -11.44 -7.70 0.05
CA VAL A 161 -12.43 -6.73 -0.43
C VAL A 161 -13.19 -6.14 0.75
N LYS A 162 -13.13 -4.81 0.88
CA LYS A 162 -13.94 -4.03 1.82
C LYS A 162 -15.19 -3.45 1.16
N HIS A 163 -15.11 -3.13 -0.13
CA HIS A 163 -16.26 -2.64 -0.89
C HIS A 163 -16.11 -2.95 -2.38
N ALA A 164 -17.24 -3.14 -3.06
CA ALA A 164 -17.33 -3.24 -4.50
C ALA A 164 -18.22 -2.11 -5.03
N PHE A 165 -17.78 -1.47 -6.11
CA PHE A 165 -18.49 -0.43 -6.84
C PHE A 165 -18.96 -1.02 -8.18
N PRO A 166 -20.22 -1.47 -8.27
CA PRO A 166 -20.75 -2.03 -9.50
C PRO A 166 -20.77 -0.98 -10.62
N SER A 167 -20.49 -1.37 -11.86
CA SER A 167 -20.59 -0.46 -13.02
C SER A 167 -22.01 0.08 -13.28
N SER A 168 -23.04 -0.55 -12.71
CA SER A 168 -24.41 -0.03 -12.73
C SER A 168 -24.60 1.22 -11.87
N GLU A 169 -23.68 1.46 -10.92
CA GLU A 169 -23.67 2.65 -10.10
C GLU A 169 -23.10 3.84 -10.89
N ARG A 170 -23.71 5.03 -10.74
CA ARG A 170 -23.19 6.27 -11.34
C ARG A 170 -22.04 6.87 -10.52
N PHE A 171 -21.09 6.03 -10.10
CA PHE A 171 -19.93 6.41 -9.32
C PHE A 171 -18.73 5.58 -9.76
N THR A 172 -17.79 6.23 -10.47
CA THR A 172 -16.58 5.59 -10.96
C THR A 172 -15.40 6.02 -10.09
N PRO A 173 -14.94 5.22 -9.13
CA PRO A 173 -13.89 5.65 -8.21
C PRO A 173 -12.54 5.76 -8.92
N ILE A 174 -11.79 6.82 -8.59
CA ILE A 174 -10.47 7.09 -9.18
C ILE A 174 -9.37 7.35 -8.16
N LYS A 175 -9.73 7.70 -6.92
CA LYS A 175 -8.76 8.08 -5.88
C LYS A 175 -9.29 7.76 -4.51
N ILE A 176 -8.40 7.50 -3.56
CA ILE A 176 -8.73 7.34 -2.15
C ILE A 176 -7.87 8.26 -1.28
N ASP A 177 -8.44 8.64 -0.13
CA ASP A 177 -7.69 9.25 0.96
C ASP A 177 -8.15 8.62 2.27
N ALA A 178 -7.24 8.38 3.21
CA ALA A 178 -7.52 7.62 4.40
C ALA A 178 -7.03 8.33 5.66
N ASN A 179 -7.80 8.22 6.73
CA ASN A 179 -7.37 8.57 8.07
C ASN A 179 -7.41 7.30 8.91
N GLY A 180 -6.26 6.70 9.18
CA GLY A 180 -6.17 5.51 10.05
C GLY A 180 -5.83 5.81 11.50
N ARG A 181 -6.22 6.97 12.04
CA ARG A 181 -6.13 7.20 13.49
C ARG A 181 -7.02 6.20 14.23
N LYS A 182 -6.48 5.68 15.33
CA LYS A 182 -7.22 4.81 16.25
C LYS A 182 -8.55 5.46 16.66
N ASP A 183 -9.61 4.67 16.68
CA ASP A 183 -10.99 5.06 17.01
C ASP A 183 -11.67 5.98 15.98
N ARG A 184 -11.06 6.19 14.81
CA ARG A 184 -11.64 7.01 13.73
C ARG A 184 -11.07 6.63 12.36
N ARG A 185 -11.10 5.33 12.03
CA ARG A 185 -10.57 4.83 10.75
C ARG A 185 -11.59 5.02 9.65
N VAL A 186 -11.32 5.95 8.73
CA VAL A 186 -12.22 6.25 7.61
C VAL A 186 -11.44 6.33 6.30
N VAL A 187 -12.11 5.96 5.21
CA VAL A 187 -11.61 6.15 3.84
C VAL A 187 -12.60 6.97 3.04
N CYS A 188 -12.10 8.02 2.40
CA CYS A 188 -12.81 8.82 1.42
C CYS A 188 -12.44 8.30 0.03
N VAL A 189 -13.43 8.02 -0.80
CA VAL A 189 -13.28 7.56 -2.18
C VAL A 189 -13.82 8.64 -3.09
N LEU A 190 -13.01 9.13 -4.02
CA LEU A 190 -13.36 10.18 -4.98
C LEU A 190 -13.77 9.57 -6.32
N GLY A 191 -14.89 10.05 -6.87
CA GLY A 191 -15.36 9.72 -8.20
C GLY A 191 -14.59 10.43 -9.31
N ASP A 192 -14.68 9.92 -10.53
CA ASP A 192 -14.00 10.42 -11.73
C ASP A 192 -14.38 11.85 -12.12
N ASP A 193 -15.55 12.31 -11.69
CA ASP A 193 -16.01 13.67 -11.90
C ASP A 193 -15.40 14.71 -10.94
N LEU A 194 -14.56 14.25 -10.00
CA LEU A 194 -13.87 15.05 -9.00
C LEU A 194 -14.80 15.84 -8.06
N LYS A 195 -16.09 15.50 -8.02
CA LYS A 195 -17.11 16.19 -7.21
C LYS A 195 -17.80 15.25 -6.24
N HIS A 196 -18.14 14.06 -6.69
CA HIS A 196 -18.76 13.06 -5.82
C HIS A 196 -17.69 12.31 -5.06
N TYR A 197 -17.92 12.13 -3.77
CA TYR A 197 -17.10 11.27 -2.93
C TYR A 197 -17.98 10.47 -1.97
N LYS A 198 -17.47 9.31 -1.58
CA LYS A 198 -18.10 8.43 -0.60
C LYS A 198 -17.15 8.22 0.57
N ILE A 199 -17.69 8.23 1.79
CA ILE A 199 -16.91 8.00 3.01
C ILE A 199 -17.35 6.67 3.61
N TYR A 200 -16.37 5.82 3.92
CA TYR A 200 -16.59 4.54 4.56
C TYR A 200 -15.89 4.52 5.91
N ASP A 201 -16.60 4.03 6.93
CA ASP A 201 -16.05 3.70 8.23
C ASP A 201 -15.40 2.30 8.14
N LEU A 202 -14.11 2.22 8.46
CA LEU A 202 -13.34 0.98 8.43
C LEU A 202 -13.46 0.16 9.72
N ASP A 203 -14.02 0.75 10.78
CA ASP A 203 -14.30 0.10 12.07
C ASP A 203 -15.74 -0.44 12.16
N TYR A 204 -16.57 -0.20 11.15
CA TYR A 204 -17.95 -0.64 11.14
C TYR A 204 -18.05 -2.14 10.86
N ASP A 205 -18.34 -2.93 11.89
CA ASP A 205 -18.74 -4.33 11.74
C ASP A 205 -20.19 -4.40 11.27
N SER A 206 -20.41 -4.95 10.06
CA SER A 206 -21.73 -5.14 9.43
C SER A 206 -22.69 -6.06 10.21
N GLY A 207 -22.32 -6.51 11.42
CA GLY A 207 -23.11 -7.38 12.30
C GLY A 207 -23.99 -6.65 13.32
N LYS A 208 -24.01 -5.31 13.33
CA LYS A 208 -24.97 -4.52 14.12
C LYS A 208 -25.96 -3.85 13.18
N GLU A 209 -26.91 -4.63 12.67
CA GLU A 209 -28.12 -4.08 12.04
C GLU A 209 -28.91 -3.28 13.09
N GLY A 210 -28.60 -2.00 13.18
CA GLY A 210 -29.42 -0.97 13.81
C GLY A 210 -29.68 0.09 12.76
N GLU A 211 -30.76 -0.12 11.99
CA GLU A 211 -31.57 0.90 11.29
C GLU A 211 -30.90 2.29 11.15
N GLY A 212 -30.12 2.48 10.09
CA GLY A 212 -29.40 3.74 9.87
C GLY A 212 -28.49 3.70 8.66
N ASP A 213 -29.08 3.65 7.47
CA ASP A 213 -28.39 4.00 6.22
C ASP A 213 -27.81 5.41 6.37
N THR A 214 -26.50 5.47 6.62
CA THR A 214 -25.72 6.71 6.69
C THR A 214 -24.68 6.71 5.60
N THR A 215 -25.10 6.38 4.39
CA THR A 215 -24.44 6.92 3.19
C THR A 215 -24.70 8.43 3.16
N VAL A 216 -23.75 9.22 3.67
CA VAL A 216 -23.85 10.68 3.57
C VAL A 216 -23.38 11.08 2.17
N ASP A 217 -24.28 10.97 1.19
CA ASP A 217 -24.12 11.55 -0.15
C ASP A 217 -24.12 13.08 -0.05
N THR A 218 -22.99 13.66 0.36
CA THR A 218 -22.85 15.12 0.42
C THR A 218 -22.50 15.64 -0.96
N ILE A 219 -23.50 16.11 -1.71
CA ILE A 219 -23.29 16.90 -2.93
C ILE A 219 -22.95 18.34 -2.51
N MET A 220 -21.66 18.68 -2.42
CA MET A 220 -21.23 20.08 -2.28
C MET A 220 -21.39 20.78 -3.64
N SER A 221 -22.53 21.46 -3.83
CA SER A 221 -22.71 22.37 -4.97
C SER A 221 -21.99 23.69 -4.65
N GLY A 222 -20.86 23.93 -5.32
CA GLY A 222 -20.19 25.24 -5.40
C GLY A 222 -20.43 25.88 -6.75
#